data_AF-A0A0D1BPA7-F1
#
_entry.id   AF-A0A0D1BPA7-F1
#
_cell.length_a   1.000
_cell.length_b   1.000
_cell.length_c   1.000
_cell.angle_alpha   90.00
_cell.angle_beta   90.00
_cell.angle_gamma   90.00
#
_symmetry.space_group_name_H-M   'P 1'
#
loop_
_entity.id
_entity.type
_entity.pdbx_description
1 polymer ?
#
loop_
_entity_poly.entity_id
_entity_poly.type
_entity_poly.pdbx_seq_one_letter_code
_entity_poly.pdbx_strand_id
1 'polypeptide(L)' 'MEAWREKLDKYFNGELKLFEGNYTITYPCVLKRGRKRIKGRIDMDHGIVYNLKGKEIRRVKAV' A
#
# COMPACT_ATOMS: atom_id res chain seq x y z
N MET A 1 -31.29 20.10 -5.76
CA MET A 1 -30.77 19.02 -4.88
C MET A 1 -29.26 19.14 -4.89
N GLU A 2 -28.63 19.32 -3.74
CA GLU A 2 -27.24 19.74 -3.69
C GLU A 2 -26.32 18.64 -4.23
N ALA A 3 -25.49 18.99 -5.23
CA ALA A 3 -24.59 18.07 -5.94
C ALA A 3 -23.61 17.32 -5.01
N TRP A 4 -23.42 17.78 -3.76
CA TRP A 4 -22.62 17.08 -2.77
C TRP A 4 -23.31 15.81 -2.25
N ARG A 5 -24.64 15.78 -2.18
CA ARG A 5 -25.41 14.65 -1.64
C ARG A 5 -25.39 13.45 -2.58
N GLU A 6 -25.46 13.71 -3.89
CA GLU A 6 -25.35 12.66 -4.92
C GLU A 6 -23.95 12.02 -4.94
N LYS A 7 -22.89 12.82 -4.70
CA LYS A 7 -21.53 12.28 -4.55
C LYS A 7 -21.37 11.44 -3.29
N LEU A 8 -22.06 11.82 -2.21
CA LEU A 8 -22.06 11.09 -0.94
C LEU A 8 -22.74 9.73 -1.09
N ASP A 9 -23.91 9.69 -1.75
CA ASP A 9 -24.65 8.46 -2.00
C ASP A 9 -23.85 7.49 -2.89
N LYS A 10 -23.18 8.00 -3.94
CA LYS A 10 -22.28 7.19 -4.78
C LYS A 10 -21.08 6.63 -4.00
N TYR A 11 -20.56 7.37 -3.01
CA TYR A 11 -19.50 6.87 -2.13
C TYR A 11 -19.99 5.71 -1.25
N PHE A 12 -21.16 5.86 -0.61
CA PHE A 12 -21.73 4.82 0.25
C PHE A 12 -22.20 3.59 -0.53
N ASN A 13 -22.64 3.76 -1.78
CA ASN A 13 -22.96 2.66 -2.70
C ASN A 13 -21.72 1.99 -3.30
N GLY A 14 -20.51 2.49 -3.04
CA GLY A 14 -19.25 1.95 -3.56
C GLY A 14 -18.98 2.27 -5.04
N GLU A 15 -19.83 3.07 -5.67
CA GLU A 15 -19.68 3.56 -7.05
C GLU A 15 -18.59 4.63 -7.17
N LEU A 16 -18.35 5.38 -6.08
CA LEU A 16 -17.31 6.39 -5.99
C LEU A 16 -16.23 5.91 -5.01
N LYS A 17 -15.03 5.58 -5.49
CA LYS A 17 -13.86 5.40 -4.63
C LYS A 17 -13.20 6.77 -4.41
N LEU A 18 -13.23 7.27 -3.18
CA LEU A 18 -12.57 8.54 -2.82
C LEU A 18 -11.04 8.50 -3.01
N PHE A 19 -10.46 7.30 -3.05
CA PHE A 19 -9.06 7.07 -3.32
C PHE A 19 -8.91 5.81 -4.19
N GLU A 20 -8.31 5.94 -5.38
CA GLU A 20 -7.99 4.81 -6.27
C GLU A 20 -6.79 3.97 -5.77
N GLY A 21 -6.02 4.51 -4.82
CA GLY A 21 -4.86 3.83 -4.25
C GLY A 21 -5.27 2.72 -3.30
N ASN A 22 -4.86 1.48 -3.61
CA ASN A 22 -4.81 0.43 -2.61
C ASN A 22 -3.87 0.90 -1.48
N TYR A 23 -4.44 1.27 -0.33
CA TYR A 23 -3.65 1.54 0.87
C TYR A 23 -2.98 0.24 1.31
N THR A 24 -1.81 -0.06 0.76
CA THR A 24 -0.96 -1.13 1.28
C THR A 24 -0.44 -0.67 2.64
N ILE A 25 -0.90 -1.31 3.71
CA ILE A 25 -0.39 -1.10 5.06
C ILE A 25 1.06 -1.58 5.04
N THR A 26 1.98 -0.61 5.01
CA THR A 26 3.42 -0.92 4.92
C THR A 26 4.12 -0.55 6.22
N TYR A 27 4.84 -1.51 6.79
CA TYR A 27 5.57 -1.34 8.05
C TYR A 27 7.04 -1.00 7.80
N PRO A 28 7.68 -0.10 8.57
CA PRO A 28 9.10 0.19 8.41
C PRO A 28 9.93 -1.06 8.73
N CYS A 29 10.86 -1.41 7.83
CA CYS A 29 11.72 -2.58 8.00
C CYS A 29 13.16 -2.29 7.59
N VAL A 30 14.08 -3.15 8.05
CA VAL A 30 15.48 -3.13 7.63
C VAL A 30 15.83 -4.49 7.01
N LEU A 31 16.03 -4.51 5.70
CA LEU A 31 16.49 -5.70 4.99
C LEU A 31 18.00 -5.84 5.18
N LYS A 32 18.44 -6.97 5.76
CA LYS A 32 19.86 -7.35 5.79
C LYS A 32 20.16 -8.16 4.52
N ARG A 33 21.06 -7.65 3.67
CA ARG A 33 21.53 -8.35 2.46
C ARG A 33 23.05 -8.33 2.45
N GLY A 34 23.68 -9.47 2.75
CA GLY A 34 25.12 -9.55 3.00
C GLY A 34 25.53 -8.67 4.20
N ARG A 35 26.61 -7.88 4.04
CA ARG A 35 27.10 -6.92 5.06
C ARG A 35 26.37 -5.56 5.06
N LYS A 36 25.35 -5.36 4.22
CA LYS A 36 24.64 -4.08 4.09
C LYS A 36 23.25 -4.14 4.72
N ARG A 37 22.85 -3.02 5.34
CA ARG A 37 21.50 -2.79 5.90
C ARG A 37 20.76 -1.81 4.99
N ILE A 38 19.62 -2.23 4.45
CA ILE A 38 18.80 -1.43 3.55
C ILE A 38 17.50 -1.09 4.28
N LYS A 39 17.22 0.20 4.46
CA LYS A 39 15.93 0.67 5.01
C LYS A 39 14.85 0.54 3.93
N GLY A 40 13.68 0.06 4.33
CA GLY A 40 12.56 -0.16 3.44
C GLY A 40 11.25 -0.20 4.19
N ARG A 41 10.20 -0.59 3.48
CA ARG A 41 8.89 -0.88 4.07
C ARG A 41 8.42 -2.25 3.60
N ILE A 42 7.78 -3.01 4.47
CA ILE A 42 7.23 -4.33 4.15
C ILE A 42 5.72 -4.28 4.15
N ASP A 43 5.14 -4.77 3.07
CA ASP A 43 3.75 -5.17 2.98
C ASP A 43 3.69 -6.64 3.37
N MET A 44 3.13 -6.89 4.56
CA MET A 44 3.03 -8.23 5.12
C MET A 44 1.90 -9.03 4.47
N ASP A 45 0.86 -8.36 3.98
CA ASP A 45 -0.32 -9.00 3.39
C ASP A 45 0.02 -9.58 2.01
N HIS A 46 0.82 -8.86 1.23
CA HIS A 46 1.26 -9.28 -0.10
C HIS A 46 2.67 -9.89 -0.11
N GLY A 47 3.38 -9.85 1.03
CA GLY A 47 4.76 -10.34 1.16
C GLY A 47 5.78 -9.54 0.35
N ILE A 48 5.57 -8.23 0.15
CA ILE A 48 6.45 -7.38 -0.69
C ILE A 48 7.27 -6.45 0.18
N VAL A 49 8.56 -6.31 -0.12
CA VAL A 49 9.45 -5.33 0.50
C VAL A 49 9.78 -4.23 -0.51
N TYR A 50 9.43 -3.00 -0.17
CA TYR A 50 9.71 -1.78 -0.92
C TYR A 50 10.90 -1.02 -0.35
N ASN A 51 11.59 -0.26 -1.20
CA ASN A 51 12.55 0.75 -0.74
C ASN A 51 11.82 2.02 -0.26
N LEU A 52 12.57 2.98 0.29
CA LEU A 52 12.02 4.27 0.72
C LEU A 52 11.43 5.11 -0.43
N LYS A 53 11.69 4.76 -1.69
CA LYS A 53 11.14 5.40 -2.89
C LYS A 53 9.93 4.64 -3.47
N GLY A 54 9.42 3.62 -2.77
CA GLY A 54 8.27 2.82 -3.22
C GLY A 54 8.59 1.77 -4.31
N LYS A 55 9.86 1.55 -4.67
CA LYS A 55 10.25 0.50 -5.63
C LYS A 55 10.35 -0.85 -4.94
N GLU A 56 9.79 -1.89 -5.54
CA GLU A 56 9.92 -3.27 -5.08
C GLU A 56 11.40 -3.70 -5.04
N ILE A 57 11.87 -4.13 -3.86
CA ILE A 57 13.20 -4.71 -3.66
C ILE A 57 13.11 -6.24 -3.70
N ARG A 58 12.06 -6.80 -3.10
CA ARG A 58 11.91 -8.25 -2.91
C ARG A 58 10.44 -8.59 -2.76
N ARG A 59 10.05 -9.74 -3.31
CA ARG A 59 8.80 -10.42 -3.02
C ARG A 59 9.10 -11.73 -2.31
N VAL A 60 8.40 -12.00 -1.22
CA VAL A 60 8.43 -13.25 -0.47
C VAL A 60 7.13 -13.95 -0.81
N LYS A 61 7.21 -15.07 -1.55
CA LYS A 61 6.05 -15.96 -1.67
C LYS A 61 5.85 -16.61 -0.30
N ALA A 62 4.63 -16.54 0.23
CA ALA A 62 4.24 -17.44 1.30
C ALA A 62 4.42 -18.88 0.78
N VAL A 63 5.08 -19.73 1.59
CA VAL A 63 5.26 -21.16 1.31
C VAL A 63 3.97 -21.89 1.64
#